data_AF-A0A564XY08-F1
#
_entry.id   AF-A0A564XY08-F1
#
_cell.length_a   1.000
_cell.length_b   1.000
_cell.length_c   1.000
_cell.angle_alpha   90.00
_cell.angle_beta   90.00
_cell.angle_gamma   90.00
#
_symmetry.space_group_name_H-M   'P 1'
#
loop_
_entity.id
_entity.type
_entity.pdbx_description
1 polymer ?
#
loop_
_entity_poly.entity_id
_entity_poly.type
_entity_poly.pdbx_seq_one_letter_code
_entity_poly.pdbx_strand_id
1 'polypeptide(L)'
;MGRRCAALEGLQKLLTCLLTDLPTTLEFEEALMRLIQLTSLFREALLRQVSGKNKESTGSFSNFTNVGWRDKLEQMVLSFCKSLLSNLEKKMKWISDILDTSLVDLLCSSERGDWLPFLLDFLSSLHFVEASCPDNLSLRIWSEIFPRFVSRACTNFSWSKESVEVAVRFLSIASTSPLSETKSPWDILQELVFKADLAFSFRTKFFSRLFSDSALLKPLLSNSKMDVEQAWQFYTIWLIYKLLSDKTANANKILLESLSSRGCELPDGVSDLLDTSDAEISMIRLCNRFEAAKTFQDRMTFKSAILRRLSPLGQLLNSTMESFITPQPTTQSYSDFEITIAYKATASLFQVTSALLYSPDGVFNKLFAAFLMPPWRRLEKEAPNKKTIIQNCVAENLPAFLHGIAQLNFLKDPFTIRLLRELLRAVFFTIPEGMNSVVSSIHISEPASYRAHLLKVLTQEFISYSEKSSLGWSDKAKLWLNFCEQMDNGTMTMAQRLRDAPFLLWPLAALLSDPGNSKSFPSIVDKCNSAFSTFASRWGSIESASENDLHDSELQFLRNEILDNLQVIYRLNTSSSVTAFLKQTFKRSGFY
;
A
#
# COMPACT_ATOMS: atom_id res chain seq x y z
N MET A 1 16.58 42.09 15.63
CA MET A 1 17.13 40.84 15.05
C MET A 1 18.40 41.04 14.24
N GLY A 2 18.46 41.95 13.25
CA GLY A 2 19.66 42.13 12.41
C GLY A 2 21.00 42.24 13.15
N ARG A 3 21.09 43.01 14.24
CA ARG A 3 22.33 43.11 15.06
C ARG A 3 22.73 41.78 15.73
N ARG A 4 21.74 40.99 16.15
CA ARG A 4 21.98 39.67 16.74
C ARG A 4 22.43 38.68 15.66
N CYS A 5 21.78 38.66 14.49
CA CYS A 5 22.26 37.85 13.36
C CYS A 5 23.70 38.22 12.96
N ALA A 6 24.04 39.51 12.85
CA ALA A 6 25.41 39.93 12.54
C ALA A 6 26.43 39.51 13.61
N ALA A 7 26.05 39.54 14.90
CA ALA A 7 26.90 39.04 15.97
C ALA A 7 27.12 37.51 15.87
N LEU A 8 26.08 36.74 15.56
CA LEU A 8 26.21 35.29 15.32
C LEU A 8 27.12 35.01 14.12
N GLU A 9 26.96 35.74 13.03
CA GLU A 9 27.82 35.63 11.84
C GLU A 9 29.29 35.93 12.18
N GLY A 10 29.53 36.95 12.99
CA GLY A 10 30.87 37.30 13.48
C GLY A 10 31.48 36.19 14.33
N LEU A 11 30.72 35.61 15.27
CA LEU A 11 31.15 34.48 16.09
C LEU A 11 31.46 33.24 15.24
N GLN A 12 30.62 32.94 14.25
CA GLN A 12 30.80 31.83 13.33
C GLN A 12 32.04 31.99 12.44
N LYS A 13 32.28 33.19 11.90
CA LYS A 13 33.49 33.51 11.15
C LYS A 13 34.74 33.39 12.01
N LEU A 14 34.70 33.92 13.24
CA LEU A 14 35.79 33.82 14.19
C LEU A 14 36.13 32.35 14.50
N LEU A 15 35.12 31.52 14.79
CA LEU A 15 35.29 30.08 15.00
C LEU A 15 35.94 29.41 13.80
N THR A 16 35.48 29.72 12.59
CA THR A 16 36.01 29.12 11.35
C THR A 16 37.51 29.42 11.18
N CYS A 17 37.94 30.66 11.45
CA CYS A 17 39.34 31.06 11.38
C CYS A 17 40.21 30.45 12.49
N LEU A 18 39.69 30.38 13.72
CA LEU A 18 40.44 29.83 14.85
C LEU A 18 40.66 28.31 14.72
N LEU A 19 39.78 27.62 13.99
CA LEU A 19 39.85 26.18 13.75
C LEU A 19 40.83 25.77 12.63
N THR A 20 41.38 26.70 11.84
CA THR A 20 42.22 26.35 10.67
C THR A 20 43.73 26.41 10.91
N ASP A 21 44.25 27.22 11.84
CA ASP A 21 45.65 27.68 11.73
C ASP A 21 46.48 27.82 13.04
N LEU A 22 45.99 27.41 14.22
CA LEU A 22 46.71 27.68 15.48
C LEU A 22 47.25 26.43 16.18
N PRO A 23 48.52 26.43 16.66
CA PRO A 23 49.02 25.40 17.55
C PRO A 23 48.23 25.43 18.87
N THR A 24 47.61 24.30 19.22
CA THR A 24 46.70 24.19 20.36
C THR A 24 47.48 24.10 21.67
N THR A 25 47.52 25.19 22.43
CA THR A 25 47.80 25.14 23.87
C THR A 25 46.53 24.74 24.62
N LEU A 26 46.68 24.16 25.82
CA LEU A 26 45.55 23.73 26.65
C LEU A 26 44.60 24.91 26.99
N GLU A 27 45.16 26.10 27.22
CA GLU A 27 44.41 27.34 27.42
C GLU A 27 43.63 27.79 26.17
N PHE A 28 44.20 27.60 24.99
CA PHE A 28 43.52 27.90 23.72
C PHE A 28 42.35 26.95 23.48
N GLU A 29 42.51 25.66 23.80
CA GLU A 29 41.43 24.68 23.73
C GLU A 29 40.26 25.03 24.66
N GLU A 30 40.53 25.45 25.90
CA GLU A 30 39.49 25.92 26.82
C GLU A 30 38.78 27.18 26.33
N ALA A 31 39.54 28.16 25.81
CA ALA A 31 38.97 29.37 25.25
C ALA A 31 38.07 29.09 24.03
N LEU A 32 38.50 28.15 23.18
CA LEU A 32 37.74 27.70 22.01
C LEU A 32 36.44 27.00 22.43
N MET A 33 36.48 26.12 23.44
CA MET A 33 35.27 25.50 23.99
C MET A 33 34.28 26.54 24.52
N ARG A 34 34.75 27.55 25.25
CA ARG A 34 33.89 28.64 25.73
C ARG A 34 33.27 29.42 24.57
N LEU A 35 34.02 29.65 23.49
CA LEU A 35 33.51 30.32 22.29
C LEU A 35 32.45 29.48 21.56
N ILE A 36 32.64 28.16 21.46
CA ILE A 36 31.65 27.22 20.91
C ILE A 36 30.36 27.28 21.75
N GLN A 37 30.48 27.17 23.08
CA GLN A 37 29.34 27.25 24.01
C GLN A 37 28.61 28.59 23.91
N LEU A 38 29.34 29.70 23.84
CA LEU A 38 28.77 31.04 23.69
C LEU A 38 27.99 31.15 22.37
N THR A 39 28.56 30.63 21.28
CA THR A 39 27.91 30.62 19.96
C THR A 39 26.64 29.78 19.97
N SER A 40 26.67 28.63 20.66
CA SER A 40 25.52 27.76 20.88
C SER A 40 24.38 28.46 21.62
N LEU A 41 24.67 29.01 22.80
CA LEU A 41 23.71 29.76 23.62
C LEU A 41 23.10 30.95 22.87
N PHE A 42 23.93 31.64 22.08
CA PHE A 42 23.48 32.76 21.28
C PHE A 42 22.55 32.32 20.14
N ARG A 43 22.81 31.17 19.51
CA ARG A 43 21.93 30.55 18.51
C ARG A 43 20.60 30.11 19.13
N GLU A 44 20.62 29.49 20.31
CA GLU A 44 19.41 29.11 21.04
C GLU A 44 18.53 30.33 21.39
N ALA A 45 19.15 31.41 21.90
CA ALA A 45 18.43 32.64 22.23
C ALA A 45 17.74 33.25 21.00
N LEU A 46 18.40 33.21 19.84
CA LEU A 46 17.84 33.64 18.56
C LEU A 46 16.68 32.74 18.13
N LEU A 47 16.82 31.42 18.22
CA LEU A 47 15.77 30.45 17.89
C LEU A 47 14.52 30.62 18.76
N ARG A 48 14.67 30.80 20.07
CA ARG A 48 13.54 31.06 20.98
C ARG A 48 12.77 32.32 20.58
N GLN A 49 13.48 33.36 20.18
CA GLN A 49 12.88 34.62 19.74
C GLN A 49 12.16 34.50 18.38
N VAL A 50 12.69 33.72 17.43
CA VAL A 50 12.05 33.50 16.11
C VAL A 50 10.87 32.53 16.20
N SER A 51 10.91 31.54 17.08
CA SER A 51 9.87 30.51 17.24
C SER A 51 8.60 31.01 17.93
N GLY A 52 8.54 32.26 18.41
CA GLY A 52 7.36 32.86 19.02
C GLY A 52 6.92 32.24 20.36
N LYS A 53 7.68 31.32 20.95
CA LYS A 53 7.37 30.67 22.24
C LYS A 53 7.62 31.55 23.48
N ASN A 54 7.62 32.88 23.33
CA ASN A 54 7.61 33.78 24.48
C ASN A 54 6.15 34.01 24.89
N LYS A 55 5.72 33.37 25.98
CA LYS A 55 4.39 33.52 26.60
C LYS A 55 4.05 34.94 27.10
N GLU A 56 4.87 35.96 26.84
CA GLU A 56 4.76 37.26 27.52
C GLU A 56 4.89 38.52 26.64
N SER A 57 4.84 38.43 25.30
CA SER A 57 4.81 39.66 24.49
C SER A 57 3.48 39.86 23.77
N THR A 58 2.58 40.56 24.44
CA THR A 58 1.49 41.35 23.84
C THR A 58 2.07 42.34 22.85
N GLY A 59 2.09 41.98 21.57
CA GLY A 59 2.59 42.87 20.52
C GLY A 59 2.50 42.21 19.15
N SER A 60 1.53 42.65 18.36
CA SER A 60 1.42 42.42 16.92
C SER A 60 2.75 42.80 16.23
N PHE A 61 3.66 41.84 16.09
CA PHE A 61 4.82 41.95 15.19
C PHE A 61 4.62 40.98 14.04
N SER A 62 4.23 41.57 12.91
CA SER A 62 4.09 41.03 11.56
C SER A 62 4.76 39.67 11.30
N ASN A 63 3.95 38.65 10.97
CA ASN A 63 4.41 37.34 10.52
C ASN A 63 5.40 37.40 9.34
N PHE A 64 5.33 38.44 8.49
CA PHE A 64 6.24 38.65 7.35
C PHE A 64 7.70 38.98 7.73
N THR A 65 7.94 39.67 8.85
CA THR A 65 9.31 39.92 9.31
C THR A 65 9.97 38.65 9.84
N ASN A 66 9.21 37.76 10.50
CA ASN A 66 9.75 36.53 11.08
C ASN A 66 10.19 35.51 10.03
N VAL A 67 9.50 35.42 8.88
CA VAL A 67 9.89 34.55 7.76
C VAL A 67 11.22 35.00 7.14
N GLY A 68 11.37 36.30 6.82
CA GLY A 68 12.62 36.81 6.23
C GLY A 68 13.85 36.69 7.14
N TRP A 69 13.67 36.79 8.46
CA TRP A 69 14.78 36.57 9.43
C TRP A 69 15.12 35.09 9.61
N ARG A 70 14.14 34.18 9.48
CA ARG A 70 14.39 32.73 9.50
C ARG A 70 15.22 32.31 8.30
N ASP A 71 14.84 32.72 7.10
CA ASP A 71 15.60 32.43 5.87
C ASP A 71 17.04 32.95 5.94
N LYS A 72 17.21 34.17 6.48
CA LYS A 72 18.54 34.77 6.65
C LYS A 72 19.40 34.02 7.69
N LEU A 73 18.80 33.59 8.79
CA LEU A 73 19.48 32.77 9.80
C LEU A 73 19.87 31.40 9.24
N GLU A 74 19.01 30.80 8.42
CA GLU A 74 19.27 29.53 7.75
C GLU A 74 20.45 29.65 6.79
N GLN A 75 20.44 30.64 5.89
CA GLN A 75 21.55 30.88 4.96
C GLN A 75 22.87 31.14 5.69
N MET A 76 22.84 31.90 6.79
CA MET A 76 24.00 32.15 7.64
C MET A 76 24.54 30.85 8.23
N VAL A 77 23.67 30.03 8.82
CA VAL A 77 24.06 28.74 9.40
C VAL A 77 24.55 27.78 8.32
N LEU A 78 23.92 27.71 7.15
CA LEU A 78 24.38 26.90 6.02
C LEU A 78 25.75 27.34 5.54
N SER A 79 25.99 28.65 5.44
CA SER A 79 27.29 29.20 5.04
C SER A 79 28.39 28.84 6.05
N PHE A 80 28.08 28.92 7.35
CA PHE A 80 28.97 28.49 8.41
C PHE A 80 29.26 26.98 8.30
N CYS A 81 28.23 26.16 8.14
CA CYS A 81 28.36 24.71 8.03
C CYS A 81 29.20 24.30 6.80
N LYS A 82 29.00 24.94 5.65
CA LYS A 82 29.85 24.75 4.46
C LYS A 82 31.31 25.16 4.72
N SER A 83 31.53 26.18 5.53
CA SER A 83 32.87 26.64 5.92
C SER A 83 33.56 25.68 6.91
N LEU A 84 32.80 24.87 7.65
CA LEU A 84 33.34 23.82 8.50
C LEU A 84 33.78 22.59 7.71
N LEU A 85 33.18 22.33 6.53
CA LEU A 85 33.59 21.23 5.65
C LEU A 85 35.00 21.43 5.08
N SER A 86 35.46 22.68 4.89
CA SER A 86 36.84 22.93 4.47
C SER A 86 37.79 22.51 5.59
N ASN A 87 38.73 21.62 5.29
CA ASN A 87 39.67 21.01 6.25
C ASN A 87 38.99 20.20 7.37
N LEU A 88 37.94 19.44 7.05
CA LEU A 88 37.20 18.59 7.99
C LEU A 88 38.12 17.72 8.87
N GLU A 89 39.13 17.08 8.27
CA GLU A 89 40.10 16.22 8.96
C GLU A 89 40.75 16.90 10.17
N LYS A 90 41.18 18.14 10.03
CA LYS A 90 41.81 18.91 11.11
C LYS A 90 40.81 19.38 12.18
N LYS A 91 39.54 19.46 11.81
CA LYS A 91 38.45 20.00 12.64
C LYS A 91 37.61 18.91 13.33
N MET A 92 37.81 17.63 13.00
CA MET A 92 37.02 16.49 13.50
C MET A 92 36.83 16.47 15.01
N LYS A 93 37.87 16.80 15.79
CA LYS A 93 37.80 16.89 17.27
C LYS A 93 36.70 17.84 17.74
N TRP A 94 36.51 18.97 17.05
CA TRP A 94 35.62 20.07 17.45
C TRP A 94 34.25 20.02 16.80
N ILE A 95 34.11 19.29 15.68
CA ILE A 95 32.85 19.19 14.92
C ILE A 95 31.72 18.64 15.78
N SER A 96 32.02 17.68 16.67
CA SER A 96 31.01 17.14 17.57
C SER A 96 30.41 18.21 18.48
N ASP A 97 31.20 19.15 18.99
CA ASP A 97 30.71 20.22 19.87
C ASP A 97 30.03 21.35 19.09
N ILE A 98 30.46 21.61 17.86
CA ILE A 98 29.91 22.67 17.00
C ILE A 98 28.55 22.28 16.41
N LEU A 99 28.36 21.00 16.03
CA LEU A 99 27.08 20.46 15.55
C LEU A 99 26.10 20.24 16.70
N ASP A 100 25.79 21.30 17.45
CA ASP A 100 24.81 21.26 18.53
C ASP A 100 23.36 21.11 18.05
N THR A 101 22.48 20.70 18.97
CA THR A 101 21.06 20.51 18.74
C THR A 101 20.41 21.72 18.09
N SER A 102 20.81 22.92 18.52
CA SER A 102 20.30 24.21 18.02
C SER A 102 20.68 24.46 16.55
N LEU A 103 21.89 24.08 16.14
CA LEU A 103 22.36 24.17 14.75
C LEU A 103 21.58 23.21 13.88
N VAL A 104 21.47 21.95 14.32
CA VAL A 104 20.73 20.91 13.59
C VAL A 104 19.26 21.29 13.49
N ASP A 105 18.68 21.90 14.53
CA ASP A 105 17.27 22.33 14.53
C ASP A 105 17.04 23.42 13.50
N LEU A 106 17.98 24.36 13.42
CA LEU A 106 17.89 25.48 12.50
C LEU A 106 18.12 25.02 11.05
N LEU A 107 19.12 24.18 10.79
CA LEU A 107 19.36 23.55 9.48
C LEU A 107 18.14 22.76 9.00
N CYS A 108 17.62 21.88 9.84
CA CYS A 108 16.49 21.04 9.48
C CYS A 108 15.16 21.82 9.47
N SER A 109 15.09 23.06 9.99
CA SER A 109 13.88 23.90 9.99
C SER A 109 13.59 24.61 8.68
N SER A 110 14.47 24.45 7.70
CA SER A 110 14.32 24.96 6.34
C SER A 110 13.05 24.47 5.67
N GLU A 111 12.35 25.40 5.03
CA GLU A 111 11.24 25.11 4.09
C GLU A 111 11.73 24.97 2.65
N ARG A 112 13.03 25.17 2.37
CA ARG A 112 13.61 25.16 1.01
C ARG A 112 14.44 23.92 0.70
N GLY A 113 14.95 23.23 1.72
CA GLY A 113 15.73 22.00 1.57
C GLY A 113 17.21 22.24 1.23
N ASP A 114 17.70 23.48 1.33
CA ASP A 114 19.06 23.90 0.99
C ASP A 114 20.16 23.25 1.87
N TRP A 115 19.75 22.59 2.96
CA TRP A 115 20.60 21.84 3.86
C TRP A 115 20.92 20.41 3.39
N LEU A 116 20.15 19.86 2.43
CA LEU A 116 20.37 18.51 1.92
C LEU A 116 21.70 18.36 1.16
N PRO A 117 22.11 19.29 0.27
CA PRO A 117 23.43 19.25 -0.34
C PRO A 117 24.56 19.32 0.70
N PHE A 118 24.41 20.17 1.71
CA PHE A 118 25.38 20.25 2.80
C PHE A 118 25.49 18.91 3.55
N LEU A 119 24.36 18.28 3.88
CA LEU A 119 24.36 17.00 4.58
C LEU A 119 24.98 15.90 3.70
N LEU A 120 24.72 15.90 2.40
CA LEU A 120 25.34 14.98 1.45
C LEU A 120 26.86 15.12 1.43
N ASP A 121 27.36 16.36 1.34
CA ASP A 121 28.79 16.66 1.34
C ASP A 121 29.42 16.28 2.68
N PHE A 122 28.79 16.62 3.79
CA PHE A 122 29.23 16.26 5.14
C PHE A 122 29.39 14.75 5.32
N LEU A 123 28.35 13.98 4.98
CA LEU A 123 28.38 12.53 5.08
C LEU A 123 29.40 11.91 4.11
N SER A 124 29.53 12.47 2.91
CA SER A 124 30.53 12.02 1.94
C SER A 124 31.96 12.25 2.46
N SER A 125 32.24 13.39 3.07
CA SER A 125 33.53 13.66 3.70
C SER A 125 33.81 12.75 4.89
N LEU A 126 32.80 12.43 5.73
CA LEU A 126 32.98 11.48 6.84
C LEU A 126 33.39 10.08 6.37
N HIS A 127 32.88 9.62 5.22
CA HIS A 127 33.21 8.32 4.67
C HIS A 127 34.70 8.17 4.32
N PHE A 128 35.40 9.26 3.98
CA PHE A 128 36.83 9.22 3.63
C PHE A 128 37.78 9.31 4.83
N VAL A 129 37.30 9.71 6.02
CA VAL A 129 38.15 10.00 7.20
C VAL A 129 38.31 8.75 8.09
N GLU A 130 38.56 7.58 7.48
CA GLU A 130 38.44 6.21 8.03
C GLU A 130 39.04 5.91 9.43
N ALA A 131 39.81 6.81 10.07
CA ALA A 131 40.66 6.47 11.23
C ALA A 131 40.32 7.10 12.60
N SER A 132 39.37 8.06 12.74
CA SER A 132 39.16 8.71 14.05
C SER A 132 37.87 9.52 14.21
N CYS A 133 36.70 8.94 13.91
CA CYS A 133 35.46 9.65 14.23
C CYS A 133 35.19 9.60 15.75
N PRO A 134 35.01 10.74 16.45
CA PRO A 134 34.69 10.72 17.87
C PRO A 134 33.35 10.02 18.15
N ASP A 135 33.27 9.19 19.20
CA ASP A 135 32.02 8.52 19.60
C ASP A 135 30.84 9.50 19.78
N ASN A 136 31.12 10.72 20.26
CA ASN A 136 30.13 11.79 20.41
C ASN A 136 29.52 12.22 19.07
N LEU A 137 30.30 12.21 17.98
CA LEU A 137 29.81 12.56 16.65
C LEU A 137 28.97 11.43 16.06
N SER A 138 29.39 10.16 16.25
CA SER A 138 28.58 8.98 15.91
C SER A 138 27.20 9.05 16.56
N LEU A 139 27.18 9.27 17.88
CA LEU A 139 25.95 9.38 18.66
C LEU A 139 25.03 10.47 18.08
N ARG A 140 25.54 11.67 17.80
CA ARG A 140 24.73 12.78 17.26
C ARG A 140 24.18 12.50 15.87
N ILE A 141 24.96 11.88 14.99
CA ILE A 141 24.52 11.51 13.65
C ILE A 141 23.30 10.58 13.74
N TRP A 142 23.37 9.55 14.57
CA TRP A 142 22.33 8.53 14.63
C TRP A 142 21.13 8.89 15.53
N SER A 143 21.33 9.68 16.58
CA SER A 143 20.27 10.06 17.53
C SER A 143 19.55 11.37 17.18
N GLU A 144 20.20 12.30 16.49
CA GLU A 144 19.63 13.63 16.21
C GLU A 144 19.49 13.89 14.71
N ILE A 145 20.59 13.79 13.94
CA ILE A 145 20.61 14.20 12.54
C ILE A 145 19.76 13.25 11.68
N PHE A 146 19.99 11.94 11.80
CA PHE A 146 19.25 10.94 11.02
C PHE A 146 17.74 10.97 11.29
N PRO A 147 17.24 10.94 12.54
CA PRO A 147 15.79 11.03 12.80
C PRO A 147 15.16 12.32 12.27
N ARG A 148 15.86 13.46 12.38
CA ARG A 148 15.38 14.74 11.82
C ARG A 148 15.33 14.69 10.30
N PHE A 149 16.35 14.13 9.66
CA PHE A 149 16.38 13.90 8.23
C PHE A 149 15.18 13.06 7.78
N VAL A 150 14.94 11.91 8.41
CA VAL A 150 13.81 11.03 8.08
C VAL A 150 12.46 11.73 8.30
N SER A 151 12.30 12.49 9.39
CA SER A 151 11.03 13.16 9.73
C SER A 151 10.66 14.35 8.84
N ARG A 152 11.64 14.96 8.14
CA ARG A 152 11.42 16.19 7.36
C ARG A 152 11.77 16.07 5.89
N ALA A 153 12.93 15.50 5.57
CA ALA A 153 13.38 15.40 4.19
C ALA A 153 12.61 14.29 3.46
N CYS A 154 12.58 13.10 4.07
CA CYS A 154 11.94 11.94 3.48
C CYS A 154 10.41 12.02 3.45
N THR A 155 9.79 12.91 4.26
CA THR A 155 8.33 13.17 4.24
C THR A 155 7.94 14.23 3.20
N ASN A 156 8.91 14.98 2.65
CA ASN A 156 8.65 16.01 1.67
C ASN A 156 8.87 15.53 0.22
N PHE A 157 7.79 15.53 -0.58
CA PHE A 157 7.81 15.12 -1.97
C PHE A 157 8.78 15.96 -2.84
N SER A 158 8.90 17.27 -2.57
CA SER A 158 9.68 18.18 -3.43
C SER A 158 11.18 17.90 -3.40
N TRP A 159 11.68 17.32 -2.31
CA TRP A 159 13.10 17.02 -2.11
C TRP A 159 13.42 15.54 -2.23
N SER A 160 12.48 14.75 -2.78
CA SER A 160 12.60 13.30 -2.86
C SER A 160 13.87 12.84 -3.59
N LYS A 161 14.40 13.61 -4.55
CA LYS A 161 15.62 13.24 -5.28
C LYS A 161 16.86 13.45 -4.42
N GLU A 162 17.01 14.62 -3.82
CA GLU A 162 18.14 15.00 -2.97
C GLU A 162 18.16 14.16 -1.70
N SER A 163 16.99 13.90 -1.12
CA SER A 163 16.85 13.05 0.06
C SER A 163 17.30 11.62 -0.21
N VAL A 164 17.07 11.07 -1.42
CA VAL A 164 17.52 9.71 -1.76
C VAL A 164 19.05 9.60 -1.74
N GLU A 165 19.76 10.58 -2.29
CA GLU A 165 21.23 10.56 -2.28
C GLU A 165 21.79 10.66 -0.85
N VAL A 166 21.17 11.48 0.01
CA VAL A 166 21.54 11.57 1.42
C VAL A 166 21.25 10.25 2.17
N ALA A 167 20.08 9.64 1.94
CA ALA A 167 19.69 8.37 2.56
C ALA A 167 20.67 7.23 2.20
N VAL A 168 21.12 7.20 0.94
CA VAL A 168 22.14 6.25 0.47
C VAL A 168 23.47 6.46 1.19
N ARG A 169 23.87 7.71 1.47
CA ARG A 169 25.09 7.99 2.25
C ARG A 169 24.98 7.49 3.70
N PHE A 170 23.84 7.67 4.35
CA PHE A 170 23.63 7.08 5.68
C PHE A 170 23.77 5.55 5.67
N LEU A 171 23.17 4.87 4.69
CA LEU A 171 23.33 3.43 4.54
C LEU A 171 24.78 3.02 4.27
N SER A 172 25.48 3.75 3.40
CA SER A 172 26.88 3.48 3.09
C SER A 172 27.76 3.61 4.32
N ILE A 173 27.58 4.68 5.11
CA ILE A 173 28.34 4.92 6.35
C ILE A 173 28.07 3.81 7.37
N ALA A 174 26.81 3.37 7.52
CA ALA A 174 26.48 2.28 8.42
C ALA A 174 27.08 0.95 7.97
N SER A 175 27.14 0.71 6.66
CA SER A 175 27.61 -0.57 6.09
C SER A 175 29.13 -0.70 5.99
N THR A 176 29.86 0.41 6.02
CA THR A 176 31.32 0.46 5.82
C THR A 176 32.06 0.90 7.09
N SER A 177 31.37 0.98 8.23
CA SER A 177 31.76 1.93 9.26
C SER A 177 33.02 1.60 10.07
N PRO A 178 33.82 2.65 10.38
CA PRO A 178 34.68 2.81 11.54
C PRO A 178 34.00 3.52 12.74
N LEU A 179 32.69 3.84 12.69
CA LEU A 179 31.92 4.43 13.80
C LEU A 179 31.41 3.34 14.77
N SER A 180 31.45 3.58 16.07
CA SER A 180 30.87 2.68 17.08
C SER A 180 29.37 2.45 16.82
N GLU A 181 28.99 1.18 16.64
CA GLU A 181 27.66 0.73 16.24
C GLU A 181 26.59 1.16 17.25
N THR A 182 25.78 2.16 16.89
CA THR A 182 24.54 2.47 17.64
C THR A 182 23.27 2.07 16.88
N LYS A 183 23.33 1.94 15.55
CA LYS A 183 22.24 1.42 14.71
C LYS A 183 22.78 0.48 13.64
N SER A 184 22.10 -0.65 13.42
CA SER A 184 22.47 -1.55 12.33
C SER A 184 22.05 -0.97 10.96
N PRO A 185 22.74 -1.34 9.86
CA PRO A 185 22.30 -0.96 8.51
C PRO A 185 20.86 -1.39 8.19
N TRP A 186 20.42 -2.52 8.78
CA TRP A 186 19.07 -3.03 8.64
C TRP A 186 18.03 -2.16 9.36
N ASP A 187 18.34 -1.60 10.53
CA ASP A 187 17.44 -0.68 11.25
C ASP A 187 17.23 0.60 10.45
N ILE A 188 18.32 1.15 9.89
CA ILE A 188 18.26 2.33 9.02
C ILE A 188 17.41 2.04 7.78
N LEU A 189 17.62 0.89 7.16
CA LEU A 189 16.86 0.47 5.99
C LEU A 189 15.37 0.32 6.32
N GLN A 190 15.03 -0.24 7.49
CA GLN A 190 13.65 -0.33 7.95
C GLN A 190 13.01 1.04 8.16
N GLU A 191 13.72 1.98 8.79
CA GLU A 191 13.21 3.35 8.99
C GLU A 191 13.00 4.09 7.65
N LEU A 192 13.86 3.89 6.66
CA LEU A 192 13.76 4.52 5.34
C LEU A 192 12.67 3.90 4.45
N VAL A 193 12.20 2.69 4.78
CA VAL A 193 11.22 1.95 3.97
C VAL A 193 9.84 1.92 4.61
N PHE A 194 9.74 1.48 5.87
CA PHE A 194 8.47 1.14 6.52
C PHE A 194 7.88 2.26 7.37
N LYS A 195 8.63 3.33 7.65
CA LYS A 195 8.08 4.45 8.41
C LYS A 195 6.89 5.05 7.65
N ALA A 196 5.75 5.20 8.31
CA ALA A 196 4.46 5.49 7.64
C ALA A 196 4.39 6.87 6.98
N ASP A 197 5.02 7.87 7.60
CA ASP A 197 4.95 9.30 7.24
C ASP A 197 5.80 9.70 6.01
N LEU A 198 6.64 8.79 5.48
CA LEU A 198 7.49 9.12 4.34
C LEU A 198 6.67 9.40 3.08
N ALA A 199 7.21 10.22 2.19
CA ALA A 199 6.59 10.52 0.90
C ALA A 199 6.64 9.28 -0.01
N PHE A 200 5.55 9.03 -0.75
CA PHE A 200 5.50 7.94 -1.73
C PHE A 200 6.58 8.08 -2.80
N SER A 201 6.77 9.30 -3.32
CA SER A 201 7.82 9.64 -4.28
C SER A 201 9.25 9.43 -3.76
N PHE A 202 9.50 9.63 -2.46
CA PHE A 202 10.79 9.30 -1.85
C PHE A 202 11.02 7.80 -1.88
N ARG A 203 10.04 6.98 -1.43
CA ARG A 203 10.18 5.52 -1.38
C ARG A 203 10.48 4.92 -2.74
N THR A 204 9.70 5.27 -3.76
CA THR A 204 9.88 4.72 -5.12
C THR A 204 11.25 5.08 -5.71
N LYS A 205 11.72 6.33 -5.54
CA LYS A 205 13.06 6.74 -5.97
C LYS A 205 14.16 6.06 -5.16
N PHE A 206 13.98 5.94 -3.84
CA PHE A 206 14.91 5.27 -2.95
C PHE A 206 15.11 3.80 -3.34
N PHE A 207 14.03 3.06 -3.54
CA PHE A 207 14.12 1.69 -4.01
C PHE A 207 14.78 1.60 -5.38
N SER A 208 14.40 2.47 -6.32
CA SER A 208 15.04 2.48 -7.64
C SER A 208 16.54 2.71 -7.53
N ARG A 209 17.02 3.54 -6.58
CA ARG A 209 18.45 3.78 -6.37
C ARG A 209 19.12 2.56 -5.73
N LEU A 210 18.56 2.07 -4.62
CA LEU A 210 19.07 0.93 -3.85
C LEU A 210 19.22 -0.32 -4.72
N PHE A 211 18.20 -0.65 -5.51
CA PHE A 211 18.18 -1.84 -6.36
C PHE A 211 18.87 -1.63 -7.72
N SER A 212 19.15 -0.39 -8.14
CA SER A 212 19.97 -0.15 -9.35
C SER A 212 21.47 -0.28 -9.11
N ASP A 213 21.93 -0.06 -7.88
CA ASP A 213 23.34 0.08 -7.55
C ASP A 213 23.83 -1.13 -6.75
N SER A 214 24.45 -2.06 -7.48
CA SER A 214 24.94 -3.31 -6.88
C SER A 214 26.06 -3.09 -5.84
N ALA A 215 26.70 -1.91 -5.80
CA ALA A 215 27.70 -1.57 -4.80
C ALA A 215 27.06 -1.20 -3.45
N LEU A 216 25.80 -0.76 -3.43
CA LEU A 216 25.06 -0.48 -2.19
C LEU A 216 24.51 -1.75 -1.53
N LEU A 217 24.09 -2.72 -2.35
CA LEU A 217 23.54 -3.98 -1.85
C LEU A 217 24.61 -4.97 -1.40
N LYS A 218 25.79 -4.95 -2.03
CA LYS A 218 26.86 -5.90 -1.73
C LYS A 218 27.27 -5.88 -0.24
N PRO A 219 27.58 -4.73 0.39
CA PRO A 219 27.96 -4.69 1.81
C PRO A 219 26.86 -5.18 2.76
N LEU A 220 25.59 -4.95 2.41
CA LEU A 220 24.44 -5.38 3.21
C LEU A 220 24.28 -6.91 3.19
N LEU A 221 24.61 -7.56 2.08
CA LEU A 221 24.32 -8.97 1.82
C LEU A 221 25.56 -9.88 1.95
N SER A 222 26.77 -9.35 1.77
CA SER A 222 28.03 -10.11 1.88
C SER A 222 28.51 -10.30 3.32
N ASN A 223 27.65 -10.09 4.32
CA ASN A 223 27.99 -10.30 5.72
C ASN A 223 27.89 -11.81 6.03
N SER A 224 28.98 -12.40 6.53
CA SER A 224 29.09 -13.86 6.78
C SER A 224 28.16 -14.39 7.88
N LYS A 225 27.37 -13.52 8.52
CA LYS A 225 26.40 -13.83 9.59
C LYS A 225 25.00 -13.30 9.28
N MET A 226 24.57 -13.29 8.02
CA MET A 226 23.20 -12.88 7.71
C MET A 226 22.21 -13.86 8.35
N ASP A 227 21.48 -13.39 9.37
CA ASP A 227 20.49 -14.21 10.08
C ASP A 227 19.22 -14.39 9.23
N VAL A 228 18.46 -15.44 9.52
CA VAL A 228 17.18 -15.75 8.88
C VAL A 228 16.24 -14.54 8.93
N GLU A 229 16.17 -13.81 10.05
CA GLU A 229 15.31 -12.63 10.13
C GLU A 229 15.76 -11.50 9.19
N GLN A 230 17.07 -11.29 9.00
CA GLN A 230 17.58 -10.30 8.04
C GLN A 230 17.27 -10.69 6.60
N ALA A 231 17.31 -11.99 6.27
CA ALA A 231 16.88 -12.49 4.96
C ALA A 231 15.39 -12.22 4.70
N TRP A 232 14.54 -12.40 5.70
CA TRP A 232 13.13 -12.06 5.58
C TRP A 232 12.85 -10.56 5.51
N GLN A 233 13.66 -9.74 6.19
CA GLN A 233 13.58 -8.28 6.06
C GLN A 233 13.94 -7.85 4.64
N PHE A 234 15.05 -8.37 4.09
CA PHE A 234 15.44 -8.13 2.71
C PHE A 234 14.35 -8.54 1.72
N TYR A 235 13.80 -9.75 1.89
CA TYR A 235 12.69 -10.25 1.07
C TYR A 235 11.49 -9.30 1.09
N THR A 236 11.10 -8.82 2.26
CA THR A 236 9.94 -7.92 2.40
C THR A 236 10.20 -6.57 1.72
N ILE A 237 11.42 -6.03 1.83
CA ILE A 237 11.82 -4.79 1.16
C ILE A 237 11.86 -4.95 -0.35
N TRP A 238 12.41 -6.06 -0.83
CA TRP A 238 12.39 -6.42 -2.26
C TRP A 238 10.96 -6.57 -2.78
N LEU A 239 10.08 -7.23 -2.02
CA LEU A 239 8.69 -7.40 -2.38
C LEU A 239 7.96 -6.05 -2.50
N ILE A 240 8.19 -5.12 -1.57
CA ILE A 240 7.64 -3.76 -1.66
C ILE A 240 8.15 -3.06 -2.92
N TYR A 241 9.46 -3.11 -3.16
CA TYR A 241 10.04 -2.48 -4.36
C TYR A 241 9.36 -2.99 -5.62
N LYS A 242 9.16 -4.30 -5.73
CA LYS A 242 8.53 -4.93 -6.88
C LYS A 242 7.05 -4.59 -7.03
N LEU A 243 6.31 -4.54 -5.93
CA LEU A 243 4.90 -4.18 -5.96
C LEU A 243 4.69 -2.69 -6.29
N LEU A 244 5.58 -1.81 -5.85
CA LEU A 244 5.44 -0.35 -6.02
C LEU A 244 6.19 0.23 -7.23
N SER A 245 7.02 -0.54 -7.94
CA SER A 245 7.85 -0.02 -9.05
C SER A 245 7.41 -0.57 -10.40
N ASP A 246 7.15 0.35 -11.33
CA ASP A 246 6.70 0.08 -12.70
C ASP A 246 7.82 -0.39 -13.66
N LYS A 247 9.02 -0.69 -13.16
CA LYS A 247 10.20 -0.98 -14.00
C LYS A 247 10.24 -2.44 -14.44
N THR A 248 10.07 -2.62 -15.75
CA THR A 248 10.13 -3.88 -16.50
C THR A 248 11.47 -4.63 -16.37
N ALA A 249 11.41 -5.94 -16.64
CA ALA A 249 12.33 -7.03 -16.31
C ALA A 249 13.86 -6.87 -16.51
N ASN A 250 14.37 -5.89 -17.27
CA ASN A 250 15.78 -5.86 -17.67
C ASN A 250 16.76 -5.40 -16.57
N ALA A 251 16.38 -4.48 -15.68
CA ALA A 251 17.20 -4.14 -14.51
C ALA A 251 17.18 -5.25 -13.43
N ASN A 252 16.22 -6.17 -13.54
CA ASN A 252 15.88 -7.13 -12.50
C ASN A 252 16.67 -8.44 -12.59
N LYS A 253 17.05 -8.85 -13.80
CA LYS A 253 17.86 -10.05 -14.05
C LYS A 253 19.30 -9.87 -13.53
N ILE A 254 19.84 -8.67 -13.75
CA ILE A 254 21.18 -8.26 -13.30
C ILE A 254 21.30 -8.36 -11.77
N LEU A 255 20.23 -8.05 -11.05
CA LEU A 255 20.21 -8.03 -9.59
C LEU A 255 20.31 -9.45 -9.00
N LEU A 256 19.50 -10.39 -9.49
CA LEU A 256 19.50 -11.78 -9.01
C LEU A 256 20.72 -12.57 -9.47
N GLU A 257 21.15 -12.40 -10.72
CA GLU A 257 22.42 -12.95 -11.22
C GLU A 257 23.60 -12.37 -10.42
N SER A 258 23.52 -11.12 -9.93
CA SER A 258 24.55 -10.53 -9.07
C SER A 258 24.54 -11.04 -7.62
N LEU A 259 23.41 -11.54 -7.10
CA LEU A 259 23.35 -12.08 -5.73
C LEU A 259 23.95 -13.48 -5.65
N SER A 260 23.58 -14.35 -6.58
CA SER A 260 24.09 -15.72 -6.65
C SER A 260 25.56 -15.79 -7.08
N SER A 261 25.99 -14.97 -8.05
CA SER A 261 27.40 -14.90 -8.50
C SER A 261 28.37 -14.30 -7.48
N ARG A 262 27.87 -13.67 -6.41
CA ARG A 262 28.68 -12.98 -5.39
C ARG A 262 28.77 -13.70 -4.05
N GLY A 263 28.29 -14.95 -3.98
CA GLY A 263 28.46 -15.82 -2.79
C GLY A 263 27.62 -15.42 -1.58
N CYS A 264 26.51 -14.70 -1.77
CA CYS A 264 25.57 -14.40 -0.69
C CYS A 264 24.61 -15.60 -0.52
N GLU A 265 24.92 -16.49 0.41
CA GLU A 265 24.03 -17.61 0.77
C GLU A 265 22.88 -17.09 1.64
N LEU A 266 21.75 -16.76 1.00
CA LEU A 266 20.50 -16.63 1.74
C LEU A 266 20.07 -18.02 2.22
N PRO A 267 19.43 -18.14 3.40
CA PRO A 267 18.87 -19.42 3.83
C PRO A 267 17.97 -20.01 2.74
N ASP A 268 18.01 -21.33 2.53
CA ASP A 268 17.23 -22.06 1.51
C ASP A 268 15.73 -21.70 1.50
N GLY A 269 15.22 -21.28 2.66
CA GLY A 269 13.86 -20.78 2.83
C GLY A 269 13.55 -19.43 2.16
N VAL A 270 14.53 -18.63 1.76
CA VAL A 270 14.34 -17.29 1.17
C VAL A 270 14.98 -17.17 -0.21
N SER A 271 16.11 -17.85 -0.44
CA SER A 271 16.78 -17.91 -1.75
C SER A 271 15.81 -18.34 -2.86
N ASP A 272 15.13 -19.48 -2.68
CA ASP A 272 14.16 -20.02 -3.65
C ASP A 272 13.00 -19.07 -3.97
N LEU A 273 12.66 -18.15 -3.05
CA LEU A 273 11.59 -17.18 -3.27
C LEU A 273 12.07 -16.04 -4.17
N LEU A 274 13.37 -15.74 -4.15
CA LEU A 274 13.98 -14.65 -4.91
C LEU A 274 14.48 -15.09 -6.28
N ASP A 275 14.67 -16.38 -6.53
CA ASP A 275 15.07 -16.92 -7.85
C ASP A 275 14.21 -16.41 -9.01
N THR A 276 12.97 -16.02 -8.73
CA THR A 276 12.09 -15.36 -9.70
C THR A 276 12.22 -13.86 -9.60
N SER A 277 12.51 -13.19 -10.71
CA SER A 277 12.51 -11.73 -10.79
C SER A 277 11.12 -11.07 -10.62
N ASP A 278 10.08 -11.91 -10.53
CA ASP A 278 8.66 -11.58 -10.44
C ASP A 278 8.16 -11.77 -8.99
N ALA A 279 7.53 -10.72 -8.45
CA ALA A 279 6.96 -10.73 -7.10
C ALA A 279 5.73 -11.64 -6.99
N GLU A 280 4.90 -11.74 -8.02
CA GLU A 280 3.70 -12.57 -8.00
C GLU A 280 4.09 -14.05 -7.90
N ILE A 281 5.02 -14.49 -8.75
CA ILE A 281 5.55 -15.87 -8.71
C ILE A 281 6.22 -16.17 -7.37
N SER A 282 6.97 -15.21 -6.81
CA SER A 282 7.58 -15.34 -5.49
C SER A 282 6.55 -15.55 -4.38
N MET A 283 5.47 -14.75 -4.39
CA MET A 283 4.37 -14.90 -3.44
C MET A 283 3.60 -16.23 -3.65
N ILE A 284 3.44 -16.70 -4.89
CA ILE A 284 2.82 -18.01 -5.19
C ILE A 284 3.66 -19.13 -4.58
N ARG A 285 4.98 -19.10 -4.74
CA ARG A 285 5.90 -20.08 -4.13
C ARG A 285 5.78 -20.09 -2.60
N LEU A 286 5.62 -18.92 -1.99
CA LEU A 286 5.39 -18.81 -0.55
C LEU A 286 4.08 -19.47 -0.12
N CYS A 287 3.01 -19.31 -0.89
CA CYS A 287 1.71 -19.93 -0.63
C CYS A 287 1.76 -21.45 -0.84
N ASN A 288 2.42 -21.91 -1.90
CA ASN A 288 2.61 -23.35 -2.16
C ASN A 288 3.35 -24.04 -1.00
N ARG A 289 4.31 -23.36 -0.36
CA ARG A 289 5.00 -23.87 0.83
C ARG A 289 4.07 -23.99 2.04
N PHE A 290 3.14 -23.06 2.21
CA PHE A 290 2.09 -23.17 3.23
C PHE A 290 1.15 -24.35 2.95
N GLU A 291 0.75 -24.55 1.70
CA GLU A 291 -0.11 -25.67 1.32
C GLU A 291 0.59 -27.02 1.49
N ALA A 292 1.90 -27.08 1.21
CA ALA A 292 2.73 -28.28 1.35
C ALA A 292 2.96 -28.73 2.81
N ALA A 293 2.71 -27.86 3.80
CA ALA A 293 2.82 -28.24 5.21
C ALA A 293 1.79 -29.33 5.56
N LYS A 294 2.28 -30.47 6.09
CA LYS A 294 1.50 -31.70 6.25
C LYS A 294 0.51 -31.65 7.41
N THR A 295 0.86 -30.96 8.51
CA THR A 295 0.01 -30.89 9.70
C THR A 295 -0.62 -29.51 9.85
N PHE A 296 -1.78 -29.46 10.52
CA PHE A 296 -2.44 -28.20 10.86
C PHE A 296 -1.55 -27.31 11.75
N GLN A 297 -0.81 -27.91 12.70
CA GLN A 297 0.08 -27.17 13.60
C GLN A 297 1.24 -26.52 12.84
N ASP A 298 1.84 -27.22 11.88
CA ASP A 298 2.91 -26.67 11.04
C ASP A 298 2.37 -25.53 10.17
N ARG A 299 1.17 -25.70 9.60
CA ARG A 299 0.50 -24.66 8.82
C ARG A 299 0.27 -23.39 9.65
N MET A 300 -0.23 -23.52 10.88
CA MET A 300 -0.48 -22.37 11.75
C MET A 300 0.82 -21.70 12.23
N THR A 301 1.85 -22.49 12.52
CA THR A 301 3.16 -21.96 12.92
C THR A 301 3.82 -21.21 11.76
N PHE A 302 3.80 -21.78 10.55
CA PHE A 302 4.27 -21.13 9.33
C PHE A 302 3.50 -19.85 9.04
N LYS A 303 2.16 -19.91 9.06
CA LYS A 303 1.30 -18.74 8.86
C LYS A 303 1.60 -17.63 9.86
N SER A 304 1.76 -17.95 11.14
CA SER A 304 2.10 -16.96 12.17
C SER A 304 3.46 -16.29 11.92
N ALA A 305 4.48 -17.07 11.52
CA ALA A 305 5.80 -16.55 11.21
C ALA A 305 5.79 -15.64 9.98
N ILE A 306 5.09 -16.05 8.91
CA ILE A 306 4.97 -15.26 7.68
C ILE A 306 4.14 -14.01 7.91
N LEU A 307 3.03 -14.09 8.66
CA LEU A 307 2.23 -12.92 9.04
C LEU A 307 3.06 -11.87 9.77
N ARG A 308 3.90 -12.29 10.72
CA ARG A 308 4.81 -11.36 11.42
C ARG A 308 5.73 -10.61 10.45
N ARG A 309 6.23 -11.31 9.43
CA ARG A 309 7.19 -10.77 8.44
C ARG A 309 6.54 -9.92 7.35
N LEU A 310 5.32 -10.25 6.93
CA LEU A 310 4.56 -9.49 5.92
C LEU A 310 3.69 -8.38 6.53
N SER A 311 3.46 -8.38 7.84
CA SER A 311 2.66 -7.33 8.50
C SER A 311 3.16 -5.91 8.23
N PRO A 312 4.48 -5.61 8.26
CA PRO A 312 5.00 -4.29 7.92
C PRO A 312 4.61 -3.81 6.52
N LEU A 313 4.60 -4.70 5.51
CA LEU A 313 4.15 -4.39 4.15
C LEU A 313 2.68 -3.95 4.14
N GLY A 314 1.80 -4.70 4.82
CA GLY A 314 0.38 -4.34 4.86
C GLY A 314 0.09 -3.10 5.70
N GLN A 315 0.86 -2.85 6.78
CA GLN A 315 0.77 -1.59 7.52
C GLN A 315 1.21 -0.39 6.67
N LEU A 316 2.28 -0.55 5.89
CA LEU A 316 2.75 0.47 4.97
C LEU A 316 1.70 0.81 3.91
N LEU A 317 1.13 -0.20 3.24
CA LEU A 317 0.07 0.00 2.24
C LEU A 317 -1.17 0.67 2.87
N ASN A 318 -1.58 0.24 4.06
CA ASN A 318 -2.68 0.87 4.78
C ASN A 318 -2.40 2.35 5.08
N SER A 319 -1.22 2.67 5.61
CA SER A 319 -0.83 4.06 5.89
C SER A 319 -0.75 4.92 4.63
N THR A 320 -0.31 4.33 3.51
CA THR A 320 -0.28 5.00 2.21
C THR A 320 -1.70 5.37 1.77
N MET A 321 -2.65 4.45 1.90
CA MET A 321 -4.05 4.72 1.58
C MET A 321 -4.69 5.76 2.52
N GLU A 322 -4.40 5.71 3.82
CA GLU A 322 -4.85 6.74 4.77
C GLU A 322 -4.31 8.12 4.40
N SER A 323 -3.04 8.19 3.95
CA SER A 323 -2.45 9.44 3.46
C SER A 323 -3.14 9.95 2.19
N PHE A 324 -3.60 9.04 1.32
CA PHE A 324 -4.39 9.41 0.15
C PHE A 324 -5.77 9.90 0.54
N ILE A 325 -6.49 9.29 1.47
CA ILE A 325 -7.88 9.68 1.78
C ILE A 325 -7.95 10.92 2.70
N THR A 326 -6.92 11.18 3.50
CA THR A 326 -6.94 12.28 4.47
C THR A 326 -6.72 13.63 3.77
N PRO A 327 -7.59 14.64 3.95
CA PRO A 327 -7.38 15.97 3.38
C PRO A 327 -6.11 16.59 3.96
N GLN A 328 -5.09 16.77 3.13
CA GLN A 328 -3.84 17.36 3.57
C GLN A 328 -3.93 18.89 3.58
N PRO A 329 -3.37 19.56 4.60
CA PRO A 329 -3.34 21.03 4.70
C PRO A 329 -2.38 21.68 3.70
N THR A 330 -1.47 20.89 3.10
CA THR A 330 -0.51 21.32 2.08
C THR A 330 -0.99 20.89 0.68
N THR A 331 -0.52 21.60 -0.35
CA THR A 331 -0.74 21.36 -1.79
C THR A 331 -0.26 19.99 -2.32
N GLN A 332 -0.09 18.98 -1.46
CA GLN A 332 0.18 17.60 -1.86
C GLN A 332 -1.06 17.00 -2.52
N SER A 333 -1.20 17.22 -3.82
CA SER A 333 -2.04 16.39 -4.68
C SER A 333 -1.25 15.14 -5.03
N TYR A 334 -1.62 13.99 -4.46
CA TYR A 334 -1.15 12.71 -4.95
C TYR A 334 -1.57 12.54 -6.41
N SER A 335 -0.65 12.03 -7.22
CA SER A 335 -0.94 11.78 -8.64
C SER A 335 -1.78 10.52 -8.82
N ASP A 336 -2.61 10.50 -9.86
CA ASP A 336 -3.44 9.36 -10.27
C ASP A 336 -2.61 8.07 -10.38
N PHE A 337 -1.35 8.23 -10.82
CA PHE A 337 -0.37 7.15 -10.94
C PHE A 337 -0.01 6.52 -9.60
N GLU A 338 0.21 7.31 -8.53
CA GLU A 338 0.56 6.81 -7.20
C GLU A 338 -0.59 6.01 -6.57
N ILE A 339 -1.83 6.52 -6.72
CA ILE A 339 -3.02 5.81 -6.26
C ILE A 339 -3.16 4.48 -7.01
N THR A 340 -3.05 4.51 -8.33
CA THR A 340 -3.18 3.31 -9.18
C THR A 340 -2.14 2.25 -8.83
N ILE A 341 -0.87 2.63 -8.60
CA ILE A 341 0.18 1.70 -8.20
C ILE A 341 -0.13 1.05 -6.85
N ALA A 342 -0.54 1.83 -5.85
CA ALA A 342 -0.85 1.29 -4.53
C ALA A 342 -2.03 0.30 -4.57
N TYR A 343 -3.02 0.58 -5.42
CA TYR A 343 -4.15 -0.33 -5.67
C TYR A 343 -3.69 -1.62 -6.34
N LYS A 344 -2.89 -1.54 -7.41
CA LYS A 344 -2.33 -2.72 -8.09
C LYS A 344 -1.47 -3.56 -7.15
N ALA A 345 -0.59 -2.92 -6.37
CA ALA A 345 0.25 -3.57 -5.37
C ALA A 345 -0.59 -4.33 -4.33
N THR A 346 -1.63 -3.70 -3.81
CA THR A 346 -2.54 -4.32 -2.83
C THR A 346 -3.35 -5.44 -3.47
N ALA A 347 -3.81 -5.25 -4.71
CA ALA A 347 -4.55 -6.26 -5.46
C ALA A 347 -3.71 -7.53 -5.69
N SER A 348 -2.46 -7.40 -6.17
CA SER A 348 -1.54 -8.53 -6.33
C SER A 348 -1.25 -9.24 -5.01
N LEU A 349 -1.07 -8.47 -3.92
CA LEU A 349 -0.88 -9.04 -2.59
C LEU A 349 -2.11 -9.85 -2.15
N PHE A 350 -3.32 -9.32 -2.32
CA PHE A 350 -4.57 -10.02 -1.99
C PHE A 350 -4.76 -11.26 -2.87
N GLN A 351 -4.58 -11.12 -4.18
CA GLN A 351 -4.78 -12.19 -5.13
C GLN A 351 -3.96 -13.40 -4.75
N VAL A 352 -2.70 -13.23 -4.35
CA VAL A 352 -1.82 -14.38 -4.12
C VAL A 352 -1.77 -14.81 -2.65
N THR A 353 -1.77 -13.86 -1.71
CA THR A 353 -1.41 -14.16 -0.31
C THR A 353 -2.58 -14.13 0.67
N SER A 354 -3.84 -14.10 0.18
CA SER A 354 -5.03 -14.03 1.04
C SER A 354 -5.06 -15.15 2.09
N ALA A 355 -4.79 -16.40 1.72
CA ALA A 355 -4.77 -17.52 2.68
C ALA A 355 -3.77 -17.33 3.84
N LEU A 356 -2.62 -16.71 3.54
CA LEU A 356 -1.56 -16.38 4.50
C LEU A 356 -1.93 -15.16 5.36
N LEU A 357 -2.41 -14.09 4.73
CA LEU A 357 -2.71 -12.81 5.38
C LEU A 357 -3.99 -12.84 6.21
N TYR A 358 -4.93 -13.75 5.90
CA TYR A 358 -6.25 -13.76 6.50
C TYR A 358 -6.21 -13.97 8.02
N SER A 359 -6.64 -12.95 8.74
CA SER A 359 -7.02 -12.97 10.15
C SER A 359 -8.12 -11.92 10.35
N PRO A 360 -9.23 -12.23 11.06
CA PRO A 360 -10.37 -11.32 11.21
C PRO A 360 -10.00 -9.93 11.74
N ASP A 361 -9.07 -9.87 12.70
CA ASP A 361 -8.57 -8.63 13.31
C ASP A 361 -7.19 -8.21 12.78
N GLY A 362 -6.74 -8.85 11.69
CA GLY A 362 -5.40 -8.72 11.16
C GLY A 362 -5.22 -7.68 10.07
N VAL A 363 -4.04 -7.74 9.46
CA VAL A 363 -3.60 -6.88 8.36
C VAL A 363 -4.52 -7.00 7.15
N PHE A 364 -5.03 -8.20 6.87
CA PHE A 364 -6.00 -8.44 5.79
C PHE A 364 -7.24 -7.54 5.92
N ASN A 365 -7.89 -7.52 7.08
CA ASN A 365 -9.09 -6.73 7.29
C ASN A 365 -8.80 -5.23 7.22
N LYS A 366 -7.66 -4.78 7.77
CA LYS A 366 -7.24 -3.38 7.67
C LYS A 366 -7.07 -2.93 6.22
N LEU A 367 -6.35 -3.72 5.41
CA LEU A 367 -6.17 -3.43 3.99
C LEU A 367 -7.49 -3.47 3.22
N PHE A 368 -8.35 -4.46 3.50
CA PHE A 368 -9.67 -4.56 2.90
C PHE A 368 -10.51 -3.31 3.22
N ALA A 369 -10.55 -2.90 4.48
CA ALA A 369 -11.26 -1.69 4.91
C ALA A 369 -10.68 -0.41 4.28
N ALA A 370 -9.36 -0.33 4.09
CA ALA A 370 -8.73 0.85 3.53
C ALA A 370 -8.89 0.98 2.00
N PHE A 371 -8.71 -0.10 1.25
CA PHE A 371 -8.66 -0.06 -0.22
C PHE A 371 -9.99 -0.44 -0.87
N LEU A 372 -10.71 -1.43 -0.34
CA LEU A 372 -11.92 -1.99 -0.97
C LEU A 372 -13.21 -1.40 -0.43
N MET A 373 -13.20 -1.08 0.86
CA MET A 373 -14.29 -0.41 1.55
C MET A 373 -13.83 0.95 2.09
N PRO A 374 -13.10 1.78 1.30
CA PRO A 374 -12.70 3.09 1.78
C PRO A 374 -13.97 3.77 2.27
N PRO A 375 -13.94 4.50 3.39
CA PRO A 375 -15.15 5.08 3.96
C PRO A 375 -15.80 5.96 2.89
N TRP A 376 -16.79 5.42 2.19
CA TRP A 376 -17.34 6.02 0.97
C TRP A 376 -17.89 7.42 1.26
N ARG A 377 -18.34 7.63 2.51
CA ARG A 377 -18.74 8.92 3.09
C ARG A 377 -17.61 9.95 3.23
N ARG A 378 -16.35 9.52 3.37
CA ARG A 378 -15.17 10.41 3.34
C ARG A 378 -14.81 10.75 1.90
N LEU A 379 -14.90 9.79 0.98
CA LEU A 379 -14.69 10.03 -0.45
C LEU A 379 -15.73 10.99 -1.04
N GLU A 380 -16.96 11.04 -0.49
CA GLU A 380 -17.97 12.04 -0.86
C GLU A 380 -17.56 13.48 -0.55
N LYS A 381 -16.61 13.69 0.37
CA LYS A 381 -16.11 15.02 0.76
C LYS A 381 -14.84 15.42 -0.02
N GLU A 382 -14.26 14.50 -0.77
CA GLU A 382 -13.04 14.71 -1.54
C GLU A 382 -13.35 15.29 -2.94
N ALA A 383 -12.30 15.77 -3.62
CA ALA A 383 -12.42 16.26 -4.99
C ALA A 383 -12.98 15.16 -5.93
N PRO A 384 -13.87 15.52 -6.88
CA PRO A 384 -14.58 14.54 -7.73
C PRO A 384 -13.61 13.67 -8.54
N ASN A 385 -12.50 14.22 -9.03
CA ASN A 385 -11.49 13.47 -9.79
C ASN A 385 -10.89 12.31 -8.98
N LYS A 386 -10.51 12.58 -7.74
CA LYS A 386 -9.91 11.60 -6.83
C LYS A 386 -10.88 10.48 -6.46
N LYS A 387 -12.16 10.83 -6.26
CA LYS A 387 -13.23 9.86 -6.06
C LYS A 387 -13.35 8.93 -7.27
N THR A 388 -13.39 9.48 -8.49
CA THR A 388 -13.49 8.68 -9.73
C THR A 388 -12.28 7.75 -9.89
N ILE A 389 -11.06 8.23 -9.64
CA ILE A 389 -9.84 7.40 -9.73
C ILE A 389 -9.92 6.22 -8.76
N ILE A 390 -10.26 6.48 -7.49
CA ILE A 390 -10.37 5.42 -6.48
C ILE A 390 -11.46 4.41 -6.87
N GLN A 391 -12.61 4.88 -7.35
CA GLN A 391 -13.69 4.01 -7.82
C GLN A 391 -13.25 3.14 -9.00
N ASN A 392 -12.56 3.71 -9.97
CA ASN A 392 -12.02 2.98 -11.12
C ASN A 392 -10.97 1.95 -10.66
N CYS A 393 -10.06 2.30 -9.75
CA CYS A 393 -9.08 1.37 -9.23
C CYS A 393 -9.73 0.20 -8.47
N VAL A 394 -10.78 0.43 -7.68
CA VAL A 394 -11.54 -0.66 -7.01
C VAL A 394 -12.20 -1.56 -8.05
N ALA A 395 -12.81 -0.98 -9.08
CA ALA A 395 -13.49 -1.70 -10.15
C ALA A 395 -12.53 -2.54 -11.00
N GLU A 396 -11.40 -1.97 -11.43
CA GLU A 396 -10.37 -2.64 -12.23
C GLU A 396 -9.72 -3.81 -11.48
N ASN A 397 -9.48 -3.65 -10.18
CA ASN A 397 -8.79 -4.65 -9.37
C ASN A 397 -9.75 -5.65 -8.69
N LEU A 398 -11.07 -5.50 -8.87
CA LEU A 398 -12.09 -6.40 -8.29
C LEU A 398 -11.79 -7.89 -8.55
N PRO A 399 -11.38 -8.34 -9.76
CA PRO A 399 -11.11 -9.75 -9.98
C PRO A 399 -9.99 -10.32 -9.10
N ALA A 400 -8.91 -9.57 -8.90
CA ALA A 400 -7.80 -9.95 -8.04
C ALA A 400 -8.25 -10.14 -6.59
N PHE A 401 -9.12 -9.25 -6.11
CA PHE A 401 -9.69 -9.36 -4.76
C PHE A 401 -10.66 -10.53 -4.62
N LEU A 402 -11.53 -10.77 -5.60
CA LEU A 402 -12.43 -11.92 -5.58
C LEU A 402 -11.64 -13.23 -5.65
N HIS A 403 -10.57 -13.29 -6.43
CA HIS A 403 -9.68 -14.44 -6.47
C HIS A 403 -9.01 -14.70 -5.11
N GLY A 404 -8.54 -13.65 -4.43
CA GLY A 404 -8.00 -13.77 -3.07
C GLY A 404 -9.03 -14.31 -2.07
N ILE A 405 -10.28 -13.84 -2.13
CA ILE A 405 -11.38 -14.33 -1.28
C ILE A 405 -11.73 -15.80 -1.59
N ALA A 406 -11.58 -16.24 -2.85
CA ALA A 406 -11.84 -17.63 -3.25
C ALA A 406 -10.92 -18.64 -2.54
N GLN A 407 -9.72 -18.20 -2.13
CA GLN A 407 -8.76 -19.02 -1.38
C GLN A 407 -9.14 -19.17 0.11
N LEU A 408 -10.10 -18.39 0.60
CA LEU A 408 -10.59 -18.45 1.96
C LEU A 408 -11.77 -19.42 2.07
N ASN A 409 -12.24 -19.67 3.30
CA ASN A 409 -13.38 -20.55 3.53
C ASN A 409 -14.72 -19.83 3.26
N PHE A 410 -14.93 -19.42 2.00
CA PHE A 410 -16.05 -18.58 1.56
C PHE A 410 -17.44 -19.22 1.77
N LEU A 411 -17.53 -20.54 1.97
CA LEU A 411 -18.80 -21.22 2.22
C LEU A 411 -19.20 -21.25 3.69
N LYS A 412 -18.22 -21.30 4.61
CA LYS A 412 -18.49 -21.57 6.04
C LYS A 412 -18.11 -20.41 6.96
N ASP A 413 -17.20 -19.53 6.54
CA ASP A 413 -16.75 -18.41 7.36
C ASP A 413 -17.72 -17.22 7.24
N PRO A 414 -18.49 -16.87 8.30
CA PRO A 414 -19.43 -15.77 8.25
C PRO A 414 -18.77 -14.41 7.99
N PHE A 415 -17.50 -14.25 8.42
CA PHE A 415 -16.78 -13.01 8.20
C PHE A 415 -16.41 -12.83 6.73
N THR A 416 -15.88 -13.87 6.08
CA THR A 416 -15.59 -13.87 4.64
C THR A 416 -16.85 -13.60 3.81
N ILE A 417 -17.98 -14.23 4.16
CA ILE A 417 -19.26 -14.01 3.48
C ILE A 417 -19.71 -12.54 3.62
N ARG A 418 -19.54 -11.96 4.81
CA ARG A 418 -19.86 -10.55 5.06
C ARG A 418 -18.99 -9.61 4.21
N LEU A 419 -17.67 -9.84 4.16
CA LEU A 419 -16.76 -9.02 3.35
C LEU A 419 -17.14 -9.07 1.87
N LEU A 420 -17.39 -10.28 1.35
CA LEU A 420 -17.79 -10.48 -0.04
C LEU A 420 -19.09 -9.72 -0.37
N ARG A 421 -20.07 -9.82 0.53
CA ARG A 421 -21.35 -9.11 0.41
C ARG A 421 -21.16 -7.60 0.37
N GLU A 422 -20.37 -7.06 1.29
CA GLU A 422 -20.08 -5.62 1.36
C GLU A 422 -19.37 -5.12 0.09
N LEU A 423 -18.38 -5.88 -0.40
CA LEU A 423 -17.63 -5.57 -1.62
C LEU A 423 -18.52 -5.57 -2.86
N LEU A 424 -19.24 -6.66 -3.12
CA LEU A 424 -20.10 -6.77 -4.30
C LEU A 424 -21.19 -5.70 -4.30
N ARG A 425 -21.79 -5.43 -3.13
CA ARG A 425 -22.77 -4.35 -2.97
C ARG A 425 -22.14 -2.99 -3.26
N ALA A 426 -20.95 -2.70 -2.72
CA ALA A 426 -20.29 -1.43 -2.92
C ALA A 426 -20.00 -1.18 -4.41
N VAL A 427 -19.38 -2.15 -5.09
CA VAL A 427 -19.04 -2.00 -6.51
C VAL A 427 -20.29 -1.92 -7.38
N PHE A 428 -21.23 -2.85 -7.22
CA PHE A 428 -22.40 -2.93 -8.09
C PHE A 428 -23.31 -1.69 -8.01
N PHE A 429 -23.53 -1.14 -6.81
CA PHE A 429 -24.50 -0.05 -6.61
C PHE A 429 -23.88 1.34 -6.46
N THR A 430 -22.58 1.45 -6.14
CA THR A 430 -21.96 2.75 -5.77
C THR A 430 -20.98 3.26 -6.82
N ILE A 431 -20.36 2.36 -7.60
CA ILE A 431 -19.35 2.72 -8.60
C ILE A 431 -20.01 2.88 -9.97
N PRO A 432 -19.77 4.01 -10.67
CA PRO A 432 -20.19 4.16 -12.08
C PRO A 432 -19.63 3.00 -12.91
N GLU A 433 -20.48 2.38 -13.74
CA GLU A 433 -20.12 1.18 -14.53
C GLU A 433 -19.72 -0.06 -13.71
N GLY A 434 -19.86 -0.03 -12.37
CA GLY A 434 -19.47 -1.13 -11.50
C GLY A 434 -20.17 -2.45 -11.79
N MET A 435 -21.36 -2.41 -12.40
CA MET A 435 -22.04 -3.60 -12.92
C MET A 435 -21.17 -4.34 -13.94
N ASN A 436 -20.54 -3.64 -14.89
CA ASN A 436 -19.70 -4.24 -15.93
C ASN A 436 -18.47 -4.91 -15.29
N SER A 437 -17.88 -4.27 -14.27
CA SER A 437 -16.73 -4.81 -13.52
C SER A 437 -17.11 -6.03 -12.69
N VAL A 438 -18.31 -6.07 -12.10
CA VAL A 438 -18.82 -7.24 -11.40
C VAL A 438 -19.03 -8.40 -12.37
N VAL A 439 -19.63 -8.14 -13.54
CA VAL A 439 -19.82 -9.15 -14.59
C VAL A 439 -18.47 -9.74 -15.02
N SER A 440 -17.51 -8.90 -15.39
CA SER A 440 -16.19 -9.37 -15.83
C SER A 440 -15.48 -10.18 -14.75
N SER A 441 -15.58 -9.76 -13.48
CA SER A 441 -14.98 -10.46 -12.35
C SER A 441 -15.64 -11.81 -12.09
N ILE A 442 -16.97 -11.92 -12.18
CA ILE A 442 -17.70 -13.18 -12.04
C ILE A 442 -17.36 -14.12 -13.21
N HIS A 443 -17.14 -13.58 -14.41
CA HIS A 443 -16.80 -14.38 -15.59
C HIS A 443 -15.48 -15.14 -15.44
N ILE A 444 -14.47 -14.51 -14.85
CA ILE A 444 -13.14 -15.09 -14.66
C ILE A 444 -12.97 -15.76 -13.27
N SER A 445 -14.05 -15.88 -12.50
CA SER A 445 -14.02 -16.49 -11.18
C SER A 445 -14.01 -18.01 -11.26
N GLU A 446 -12.98 -18.62 -10.69
CA GLU A 446 -12.85 -20.06 -10.50
C GLU A 446 -12.72 -20.41 -9.01
N PRO A 447 -13.21 -21.59 -8.57
CA PRO A 447 -13.96 -22.60 -9.33
C PRO A 447 -15.43 -22.21 -9.60
N ALA A 448 -16.14 -23.00 -10.41
CA ALA A 448 -17.56 -22.76 -10.73
C ALA A 448 -18.48 -22.65 -9.49
N SER A 449 -18.15 -23.37 -8.41
CA SER A 449 -18.86 -23.27 -7.14
C SER A 449 -18.69 -21.91 -6.46
N TYR A 450 -17.52 -21.27 -6.61
CA TYR A 450 -17.29 -19.90 -6.14
C TYR A 450 -18.07 -18.89 -6.97
N ARG A 451 -18.07 -19.04 -8.30
CA ARG A 451 -18.91 -18.23 -9.21
C ARG A 451 -20.40 -18.29 -8.83
N ALA A 452 -20.93 -19.49 -8.60
CA ALA A 452 -22.31 -19.67 -8.15
C ALA A 452 -22.56 -18.98 -6.80
N HIS A 453 -21.59 -19.04 -5.88
CA HIS A 453 -21.66 -18.34 -4.60
C HIS A 453 -21.67 -16.81 -4.76
N LEU A 454 -20.84 -16.25 -5.65
CA LEU A 454 -20.83 -14.81 -5.96
C LEU A 454 -22.21 -14.35 -6.47
N LEU A 455 -22.79 -15.10 -7.42
CA LEU A 455 -24.13 -14.81 -7.94
C LEU A 455 -25.19 -14.89 -6.85
N LYS A 456 -25.15 -15.92 -6.00
CA LYS A 456 -26.04 -16.05 -4.85
C LYS A 456 -25.99 -14.83 -3.94
N VAL A 457 -24.78 -14.38 -3.55
CA VAL A 457 -24.60 -13.23 -2.66
C VAL A 457 -25.11 -11.95 -3.33
N LEU A 458 -24.76 -11.72 -4.60
CA LEU A 458 -25.20 -10.54 -5.35
C LEU A 458 -26.72 -10.50 -5.51
N THR A 459 -27.34 -11.63 -5.84
CA THR A 459 -28.79 -11.79 -5.95
C THR A 459 -29.51 -11.44 -4.65
N GLN A 460 -28.99 -11.89 -3.50
CA GLN A 460 -29.54 -11.53 -2.19
C GLN A 460 -29.44 -10.04 -1.91
N GLU A 461 -28.30 -9.41 -2.22
CA GLU A 461 -28.12 -7.97 -2.03
C GLU A 461 -29.01 -7.16 -2.97
N PHE A 462 -29.22 -7.62 -4.21
CA PHE A 462 -30.13 -6.97 -5.15
C PHE A 462 -31.58 -7.02 -4.68
N ILE A 463 -32.05 -8.14 -4.14
CA ILE A 463 -33.41 -8.25 -3.59
C ILE A 463 -33.57 -7.31 -2.38
N SER A 464 -32.63 -7.35 -1.42
CA SER A 464 -32.64 -6.44 -0.25
C SER A 464 -32.53 -4.96 -0.65
N TYR A 465 -31.75 -4.66 -1.68
CA TYR A 465 -31.66 -3.31 -2.25
C TYR A 465 -32.97 -2.89 -2.93
N SER A 466 -33.62 -3.79 -3.65
CA SER A 466 -34.89 -3.54 -4.33
C SER A 466 -36.02 -3.22 -3.36
N GLU A 467 -36.03 -3.84 -2.17
CA GLU A 467 -37.00 -3.54 -1.11
C GLU A 467 -36.76 -2.17 -0.45
N LYS A 468 -35.51 -1.75 -0.32
CA LYS A 468 -35.13 -0.53 0.44
C LYS A 468 -34.92 0.72 -0.42
N SER A 469 -34.65 0.56 -1.72
CA SER A 469 -34.28 1.68 -2.60
C SER A 469 -35.49 2.43 -3.13
N SER A 470 -35.32 3.75 -3.30
CA SER A 470 -36.30 4.66 -3.90
C SER A 470 -36.41 4.53 -5.43
N LEU A 471 -35.60 3.68 -6.07
CA LEU A 471 -35.67 3.42 -7.51
C LEU A 471 -37.03 2.86 -7.90
N GLY A 472 -37.53 3.28 -9.05
CA GLY A 472 -38.76 2.74 -9.63
C GLY A 472 -38.61 1.27 -9.99
N TRP A 473 -39.71 0.52 -9.97
CA TRP A 473 -39.73 -0.90 -10.35
C TRP A 473 -39.13 -1.12 -11.74
N SER A 474 -39.45 -0.26 -12.71
CA SER A 474 -38.95 -0.34 -14.09
C SER A 474 -37.42 -0.23 -14.17
N ASP A 475 -36.82 0.62 -13.34
CA ASP A 475 -35.38 0.87 -13.38
C ASP A 475 -34.62 -0.27 -12.70
N LYS A 476 -35.17 -0.82 -11.61
CA LYS A 476 -34.69 -2.07 -10.99
C LYS A 476 -34.70 -3.22 -11.99
N ALA A 477 -35.82 -3.41 -12.68
CA ALA A 477 -35.97 -4.47 -13.67
C ALA A 477 -35.00 -4.30 -14.85
N LYS A 478 -34.85 -3.08 -15.40
CA LYS A 478 -33.88 -2.78 -16.46
C LYS A 478 -32.45 -3.04 -16.02
N LEU A 479 -32.07 -2.62 -14.81
CA LEU A 479 -30.73 -2.83 -14.26
C LEU A 479 -30.40 -4.32 -14.18
N TRP A 480 -31.29 -5.13 -13.61
CA TRP A 480 -31.06 -6.57 -13.49
C TRP A 480 -31.14 -7.30 -14.83
N LEU A 481 -32.04 -6.91 -15.75
CA LEU A 481 -32.08 -7.46 -17.10
C LEU A 481 -30.80 -7.19 -17.88
N ASN A 482 -30.24 -5.99 -17.77
CA ASN A 482 -28.93 -5.65 -18.36
C ASN A 482 -27.82 -6.53 -17.77
N PHE A 483 -27.82 -6.72 -16.44
CA PHE A 483 -26.88 -7.64 -15.79
C PHE A 483 -27.02 -9.08 -16.32
N CYS A 484 -28.25 -9.60 -16.44
CA CYS A 484 -28.51 -10.92 -17.01
C CYS A 484 -28.00 -11.04 -18.45
N GLU A 485 -28.24 -10.04 -19.29
CA GLU A 485 -27.79 -10.02 -20.69
C GLU A 485 -26.26 -10.03 -20.79
N GLN A 486 -25.57 -9.22 -19.98
CA GLN A 486 -24.11 -9.22 -19.97
C GLN A 486 -23.52 -10.53 -19.42
N MET A 487 -24.13 -11.07 -18.34
CA MET A 487 -23.75 -12.37 -17.81
C MET A 487 -23.88 -13.47 -18.86
N ASP A 488 -24.96 -13.45 -19.62
CA ASP A 488 -25.24 -14.42 -20.66
C ASP A 488 -24.26 -14.33 -21.84
N ASN A 489 -24.03 -13.11 -22.33
CA ASN A 489 -23.13 -12.83 -23.46
C ASN A 489 -21.68 -13.22 -23.18
N GLY A 490 -21.18 -13.02 -21.95
CA GLY A 490 -19.81 -13.38 -21.60
C GLY A 490 -19.62 -14.81 -21.07
N THR A 491 -20.70 -15.59 -20.91
CA THR A 491 -20.59 -17.00 -20.49
C THR A 491 -20.40 -17.90 -21.72
N MET A 492 -19.27 -18.61 -21.76
CA MET A 492 -18.84 -19.37 -22.94
C MET A 492 -19.57 -20.72 -23.10
N THR A 493 -19.87 -21.42 -22.00
CA THR A 493 -20.45 -22.78 -22.07
C THR A 493 -21.92 -22.79 -21.67
N MET A 494 -22.71 -23.63 -22.36
CA MET A 494 -24.13 -23.78 -22.06
C MET A 494 -24.37 -24.36 -20.65
N ALA A 495 -23.53 -25.32 -20.22
CA ALA A 495 -23.60 -25.87 -18.87
C ALA A 495 -23.44 -24.78 -17.79
N GLN A 496 -22.50 -23.84 -17.98
CA GLN A 496 -22.32 -22.74 -17.04
C GLN A 496 -23.51 -21.76 -17.05
N ARG A 497 -24.08 -21.47 -18.23
CA ARG A 497 -25.31 -20.65 -18.33
C ARG A 497 -26.47 -21.27 -17.54
N LEU A 498 -26.61 -22.59 -17.58
CA LEU A 498 -27.63 -23.31 -16.80
C LEU A 498 -27.32 -23.31 -15.30
N ARG A 499 -26.06 -23.44 -14.88
CA ARG A 499 -25.65 -23.32 -13.46
C ARG A 499 -25.95 -21.96 -12.86
N ASP A 500 -25.75 -20.89 -13.63
CA ASP A 500 -25.95 -19.52 -13.16
C ASP A 500 -27.44 -19.12 -13.14
N ALA A 501 -28.26 -19.73 -13.99
CA ALA A 501 -29.65 -19.36 -14.22
C ALA A 501 -30.53 -19.29 -12.96
N PRO A 502 -30.46 -20.21 -11.97
CA PRO A 502 -31.25 -20.09 -10.75
C PRO A 502 -31.05 -18.76 -10.02
N PHE A 503 -29.80 -18.26 -9.95
CA PHE A 503 -29.48 -17.02 -9.27
C PHE A 503 -29.83 -15.78 -10.11
N LEU A 504 -29.70 -15.85 -11.43
CA LEU A 504 -30.08 -14.77 -12.36
C LEU A 504 -31.60 -14.60 -12.46
N LEU A 505 -32.36 -15.69 -12.44
CA LEU A 505 -33.82 -15.66 -12.57
C LEU A 505 -34.53 -15.32 -11.27
N TRP A 506 -33.90 -15.54 -10.11
CA TRP A 506 -34.54 -15.30 -8.82
C TRP A 506 -34.97 -13.83 -8.62
N PRO A 507 -34.16 -12.79 -8.90
CA PRO A 507 -34.62 -11.41 -8.80
C PRO A 507 -35.73 -11.06 -9.79
N LEU A 508 -35.72 -11.62 -11.00
CA LEU A 508 -36.79 -11.42 -11.96
C LEU A 508 -38.11 -12.01 -11.44
N ALA A 509 -38.07 -13.20 -10.83
CA ALA A 509 -39.24 -13.79 -10.19
C ALA A 509 -39.73 -12.94 -9.01
N ALA A 510 -38.82 -12.38 -8.21
CA ALA A 510 -39.16 -11.46 -7.12
C ALA A 510 -39.89 -10.21 -7.63
N LEU A 511 -39.39 -9.61 -8.72
CA LEU A 511 -39.98 -8.43 -9.35
C LEU A 511 -41.34 -8.72 -10.01
N LEU A 512 -41.50 -9.87 -10.66
CA LEU A 512 -42.75 -10.27 -11.33
C LEU A 512 -43.85 -10.70 -10.36
N SER A 513 -43.48 -11.15 -9.16
CA SER A 513 -44.45 -11.58 -8.15
C SER A 513 -45.16 -10.41 -7.44
N ASP A 514 -44.78 -9.16 -7.72
CA ASP A 514 -45.44 -7.96 -7.22
C ASP A 514 -46.63 -7.56 -8.14
N PRO A 515 -47.89 -7.80 -7.71
CA PRO A 515 -49.07 -7.72 -8.56
C PRO A 515 -49.42 -6.30 -9.00
N GLY A 516 -48.88 -5.25 -8.37
CA GLY A 516 -49.15 -3.85 -8.73
C GLY A 516 -48.43 -3.38 -10.00
N ASN A 517 -47.31 -4.01 -10.37
CA ASN A 517 -46.39 -3.50 -11.38
C ASN A 517 -46.56 -4.13 -12.78
N SER A 518 -47.21 -5.30 -12.84
CA SER A 518 -47.40 -6.09 -14.07
C SER A 518 -48.25 -5.38 -15.15
N LYS A 519 -49.15 -4.49 -14.75
CA LYS A 519 -50.05 -3.76 -15.67
C LYS A 519 -49.43 -2.47 -16.24
N SER A 520 -48.43 -1.91 -15.56
CA SER A 520 -47.89 -0.59 -15.88
C SER A 520 -46.70 -0.61 -16.84
N PHE A 521 -46.02 -1.77 -16.99
CA PHE A 521 -44.80 -1.91 -17.80
C PHE A 521 -44.75 -3.21 -18.62
N PRO A 522 -45.69 -3.43 -19.56
CA PRO A 522 -45.82 -4.69 -20.29
C PRO A 522 -44.54 -5.12 -21.03
N SER A 523 -43.84 -4.18 -21.68
CA SER A 523 -42.61 -4.49 -22.43
C SER A 523 -41.46 -4.99 -21.56
N ILE A 524 -41.37 -4.55 -20.30
CA ILE A 524 -40.35 -5.00 -19.35
C ILE A 524 -40.74 -6.37 -18.80
N VAL A 525 -42.02 -6.58 -18.51
CA VAL A 525 -42.57 -7.88 -18.10
C VAL A 525 -42.31 -8.94 -19.17
N ASP A 526 -42.52 -8.63 -20.44
CA ASP A 526 -42.25 -9.53 -21.56
C ASP A 526 -40.76 -9.89 -21.65
N LYS A 527 -39.86 -8.93 -21.43
CA LYS A 527 -38.41 -9.20 -21.36
C LYS A 527 -38.04 -10.09 -20.18
N CYS A 528 -38.63 -9.87 -19.00
CA CYS A 528 -38.42 -10.74 -17.84
C CYS A 528 -38.91 -12.17 -18.14
N ASN A 529 -40.11 -12.33 -18.71
CA ASN A 529 -40.65 -13.63 -19.09
C ASN A 529 -39.80 -14.31 -20.19
N SER A 530 -39.28 -13.54 -21.14
CA SER A 530 -38.37 -14.03 -22.17
C SER A 530 -37.12 -14.69 -21.57
N ALA A 531 -36.53 -14.12 -20.51
CA ALA A 531 -35.38 -14.72 -19.83
C ALA A 531 -35.67 -16.13 -19.27
N PHE A 532 -36.88 -16.36 -18.74
CA PHE A 532 -37.31 -17.70 -18.31
C PHE A 532 -37.50 -18.66 -19.50
N SER A 533 -38.08 -18.18 -20.59
CA SER A 533 -38.24 -18.96 -21.82
C SER A 533 -36.89 -19.34 -22.45
N THR A 534 -35.90 -18.44 -22.40
CA THR A 534 -34.54 -18.70 -22.84
C THR A 534 -33.91 -19.82 -22.03
N PHE A 535 -34.05 -19.81 -20.70
CA PHE A 535 -33.59 -20.93 -19.86
C PHE A 535 -34.26 -22.26 -20.25
N ALA A 536 -35.60 -22.26 -20.41
CA ALA A 536 -36.35 -23.46 -20.78
C ALA A 536 -35.89 -24.07 -22.10
N SER A 537 -35.71 -23.22 -23.13
CA SER A 537 -35.20 -23.64 -24.44
C SER A 537 -33.80 -24.24 -24.36
N ARG A 538 -32.92 -23.65 -23.56
CA ARG A 538 -31.54 -24.14 -23.38
C ARG A 538 -31.49 -25.47 -22.65
N TRP A 539 -32.32 -25.63 -21.62
CA TRP A 539 -32.44 -26.89 -20.90
C TRP A 539 -32.91 -28.01 -21.84
N GLY A 540 -34.01 -27.79 -22.57
CA GLY A 540 -34.54 -28.76 -23.53
C GLY A 540 -33.55 -29.08 -24.65
N SER A 541 -32.77 -28.10 -25.13
CA SER A 541 -31.74 -28.34 -26.13
C SER A 541 -30.62 -29.26 -25.64
N ILE A 542 -30.16 -29.12 -24.38
CA ILE A 542 -29.13 -30.01 -23.83
C ILE A 542 -29.69 -31.41 -23.58
N GLU A 543 -30.92 -31.51 -23.06
CA GLU A 543 -31.57 -32.80 -22.80
C GLU A 543 -31.77 -33.61 -24.10
N SER A 544 -32.19 -32.94 -25.18
CA SER A 544 -32.29 -33.57 -26.51
C SER A 544 -30.95 -33.95 -27.14
N ALA A 545 -29.86 -33.27 -26.76
CA ALA A 545 -28.51 -33.58 -27.24
C ALA A 545 -27.91 -34.78 -26.48
N SER A 546 -28.15 -34.90 -25.17
CA SER A 546 -27.70 -36.04 -24.37
C SER A 546 -28.43 -37.35 -24.67
N GLU A 547 -29.66 -37.31 -25.19
CA GLU A 547 -30.35 -38.53 -25.65
C GLU A 547 -29.63 -39.19 -26.86
N ASN A 548 -28.73 -38.46 -27.53
CA ASN A 548 -28.02 -38.93 -28.73
C ASN A 548 -26.53 -39.27 -28.48
N ASP A 549 -25.93 -38.86 -27.35
CA ASP A 549 -24.53 -39.12 -26.97
C ASP A 549 -24.43 -39.65 -25.52
N LEU A 550 -23.49 -40.57 -25.24
CA LEU A 550 -23.26 -41.30 -23.96
C LEU A 550 -22.88 -40.43 -22.72
N HIS A 551 -23.41 -39.21 -22.57
CA HIS A 551 -23.08 -38.21 -21.54
C HIS A 551 -24.10 -38.10 -20.37
N ASP A 552 -24.94 -39.11 -20.13
CA ASP A 552 -25.99 -39.10 -19.09
C ASP A 552 -25.50 -38.73 -17.68
N SER A 553 -24.28 -39.13 -17.31
CA SER A 553 -23.72 -38.88 -15.98
C SER A 553 -23.42 -37.40 -15.71
N GLU A 554 -22.94 -36.66 -16.72
CA GLU A 554 -22.63 -35.22 -16.61
C GLU A 554 -23.90 -34.37 -16.59
N LEU A 555 -24.90 -34.77 -17.39
CA LEU A 555 -26.23 -34.14 -17.37
C LEU A 555 -26.90 -34.32 -16.01
N GLN A 556 -26.84 -35.53 -15.45
CA GLN A 556 -27.43 -35.82 -14.15
C GLN A 556 -26.71 -35.09 -13.01
N PHE A 557 -25.38 -34.94 -13.10
CA PHE A 557 -24.62 -34.10 -12.19
C PHE A 557 -25.07 -32.63 -12.26
N LEU A 558 -25.18 -32.07 -13.47
CA LEU A 558 -25.65 -30.70 -13.67
C LEU A 558 -27.08 -30.48 -13.16
N ARG A 559 -27.98 -31.44 -13.42
CA ARG A 559 -29.37 -31.42 -12.92
C ARG A 559 -29.39 -31.38 -11.40
N ASN A 560 -28.61 -32.24 -10.73
CA ASN A 560 -28.52 -32.26 -9.27
C ASN A 560 -27.97 -30.95 -8.70
N GLU A 561 -26.93 -30.37 -9.32
CA GLU A 561 -26.35 -29.09 -8.91
C GLU A 561 -27.37 -27.94 -9.00
N ILE A 562 -28.15 -27.88 -10.09
CA ILE A 562 -29.21 -26.88 -10.27
C ILE A 562 -30.34 -27.10 -9.25
N LEU A 563 -30.74 -28.35 -9.00
CA LEU A 563 -31.74 -28.69 -7.98
C LEU A 563 -31.30 -28.27 -6.58
N ASP A 564 -30.04 -28.51 -6.21
CA ASP A 564 -29.49 -28.09 -4.93
C ASP A 564 -29.49 -26.56 -4.79
N ASN A 565 -29.10 -25.84 -5.85
CA ASN A 565 -29.17 -24.39 -5.89
C ASN A 565 -30.62 -23.87 -5.75
N LEU A 566 -31.59 -24.50 -6.41
CA LEU A 566 -33.01 -24.15 -6.28
C LEU A 566 -33.53 -24.42 -4.86
N GLN A 567 -33.14 -25.54 -4.23
CA GLN A 567 -33.50 -25.81 -2.84
C GLN A 567 -32.94 -24.77 -1.89
N VAL A 568 -31.69 -24.34 -2.10
CA VAL A 568 -31.07 -23.24 -1.35
C VAL A 568 -31.87 -21.95 -1.52
N ILE A 569 -32.26 -21.61 -2.75
CA ILE A 569 -33.10 -20.44 -3.03
C ILE A 569 -34.45 -20.53 -2.29
N TYR A 570 -35.13 -21.68 -2.35
CA TYR A 570 -36.41 -21.87 -1.69
C TYR A 570 -36.33 -21.77 -0.16
N ARG A 571 -35.21 -22.18 0.45
CA ARG A 571 -34.99 -22.03 1.90
C ARG A 571 -34.68 -20.58 2.30
N LEU A 572 -34.00 -19.84 1.43
CA LEU A 572 -33.59 -18.46 1.70
C LEU A 572 -34.69 -17.44 1.40
N ASN A 573 -35.63 -17.78 0.52
CA ASN A 573 -36.72 -16.92 0.14
C ASN A 573 -37.87 -16.99 1.15
N THR A 574 -38.23 -15.85 1.75
CA THR A 574 -39.32 -15.74 2.72
C THR A 574 -40.69 -15.49 2.05
N SER A 575 -40.71 -15.15 0.76
CA SER A 575 -41.95 -14.90 0.01
C SER A 575 -42.50 -16.18 -0.64
N SER A 576 -43.68 -16.61 -0.19
CA SER A 576 -44.38 -17.79 -0.72
C SER A 576 -44.79 -17.62 -2.19
N SER A 577 -45.13 -16.40 -2.63
CA SER A 577 -45.52 -16.11 -4.02
C SER A 577 -44.34 -16.29 -4.99
N VAL A 578 -43.15 -15.80 -4.62
CA VAL A 578 -41.92 -15.94 -5.43
C VAL A 578 -41.49 -17.40 -5.52
N THR A 579 -41.58 -18.15 -4.42
CA THR A 579 -41.27 -19.59 -4.40
C THR A 579 -42.26 -20.39 -5.26
N ALA A 580 -43.55 -20.07 -5.19
CA ALA A 580 -44.57 -20.70 -6.03
C ALA A 580 -44.35 -20.38 -7.51
N PHE A 581 -44.04 -19.12 -7.84
CA PHE A 581 -43.72 -18.69 -9.21
C PHE A 581 -42.51 -19.45 -9.77
N LEU A 582 -41.39 -19.49 -9.04
CA LEU A 582 -40.20 -20.22 -9.47
C LEU A 582 -40.51 -21.72 -9.68
N LYS A 583 -41.18 -22.39 -8.73
CA LYS A 583 -41.55 -23.80 -8.88
C LYS A 583 -42.42 -24.04 -10.11
N GLN A 584 -43.42 -23.19 -10.34
CA GLN A 584 -44.32 -23.31 -11.49
C GLN A 584 -43.56 -23.10 -12.80
N THR A 585 -42.66 -22.13 -12.87
CA THR A 585 -41.91 -21.79 -14.07
C THR A 585 -40.88 -22.87 -14.43
N PHE A 586 -40.10 -23.36 -13.46
CA PHE A 586 -39.17 -24.47 -13.70
C PHE A 586 -39.87 -25.79 -14.00
N LYS A 587 -41.08 -26.02 -13.46
CA LYS A 587 -41.90 -27.19 -13.83
C LYS A 587 -42.42 -27.08 -15.27
N ARG A 588 -42.85 -25.89 -15.69
CA ARG A 588 -43.32 -25.63 -17.07
C ARG A 588 -42.20 -25.72 -18.11
N SER A 589 -40.95 -25.49 -17.71
CA SER A 589 -39.78 -25.60 -18.59
C SER A 589 -39.29 -27.03 -18.81
N GLY A 590 -39.96 -28.04 -18.26
CA GLY A 590 -39.53 -29.46 -18.36
C GLY A 590 -38.29 -29.79 -17.54
N PHE A 591 -37.88 -28.93 -16.60
CA PHE A 591 -36.69 -29.16 -15.78
C PHE A 591 -36.93 -30.21 -14.67
N TYR A 592 -38.15 -30.22 -14.11
CA TYR A 592 -38.59 -31.09 -13.02
C TYR A 592 -39.33 -32.33 -13.49
#